data_AF-A0A6L8FLG5-F1
#
_entry.id   AF-A0A6L8FLG5-F1
#
_cell.length_a   1.000
_cell.length_b   1.000
_cell.length_c   1.000
_cell.angle_alpha   90.00
_cell.angle_beta   90.00
_cell.angle_gamma   90.00
#
_symmetry.space_group_name_H-M   'P 1'
#
loop_
_entity.id
_entity.type
_entity.pdbx_description
1 polymer ?
#
loop_
_entity_poly.entity_id
_entity_poly.type
_entity_poly.pdbx_seq_one_letter_code
_entity_poly.pdbx_strand_id
1 'polypeptide(L)'
;MRFATMLTRSTGTRAFAVLLLCLAAPAPLEAQRGGGGDSDEAAFLRAAGEHFDTPRSEVLVLTRWGLSATEIPVVLRLAKRAGVSPDVVVSRRRHGASWMEIAHGYSVHAGDFHVPIDGSRGFLTEVYERFSARPASQWREISLSDVEVVGLVNIRFLSRKLDVRPEQVVEAMGDGSNIVGAFIRLRRGG
;
A
#
# COMPACT_ATOMS: atom_id res chain seq x y z
N MET A 1 85.82 -18.25 -20.44
CA MET A 1 85.57 -17.06 -21.30
C MET A 1 84.97 -16.00 -20.38
N ARG A 2 85.73 -14.95 -20.01
CA ARG A 2 85.57 -13.53 -20.45
C ARG A 2 84.20 -12.95 -20.03
N PHE A 3 84.01 -11.89 -19.26
CA PHE A 3 84.82 -10.76 -18.76
C PHE A 3 84.12 -10.12 -17.52
N ALA A 4 84.88 -9.32 -16.78
CA ALA A 4 84.53 -8.40 -15.69
C ALA A 4 83.30 -7.49 -15.99
N THR A 5 82.61 -6.87 -15.02
CA THR A 5 83.05 -5.59 -14.40
C THR A 5 82.17 -5.21 -13.20
N MET A 6 82.84 -4.68 -12.17
CA MET A 6 82.33 -3.99 -10.97
C MET A 6 81.29 -2.89 -11.24
N LEU A 7 80.36 -2.68 -10.31
CA LEU A 7 79.87 -1.34 -9.97
C LEU A 7 79.46 -1.24 -8.49
N THR A 8 80.38 -0.65 -7.72
CA THR A 8 80.23 0.42 -6.71
C THR A 8 79.01 0.43 -5.77
N ARG A 9 79.29 0.31 -4.46
CA ARG A 9 78.44 0.79 -3.37
C ARG A 9 78.36 2.32 -3.37
N SER A 10 77.18 2.90 -3.15
CA SER A 10 77.08 4.08 -2.30
C SER A 10 75.74 4.13 -1.55
N THR A 11 75.88 4.47 -0.28
CA THR A 11 74.89 4.72 0.76
C THR A 11 74.08 5.98 0.48
N GLY A 12 72.81 6.01 0.88
CA GLY A 12 72.18 7.29 1.22
C GLY A 12 70.67 7.37 1.09
N THR A 13 70.04 7.47 2.26
CA THR A 13 69.02 8.50 2.53
C THR A 13 67.58 8.23 2.06
N ARG A 14 66.85 7.56 2.96
CA ARG A 14 65.56 7.99 3.53
C ARG A 14 64.56 8.65 2.57
N ALA A 15 63.58 7.83 2.21
CA ALA A 15 62.15 8.13 2.05
C ALA A 15 61.75 9.61 2.18
N PHE A 16 61.30 10.19 1.05
CA PHE A 16 60.33 11.27 1.06
C PHE A 16 59.12 10.79 0.24
N ALA A 17 58.17 10.19 0.94
CA ALA A 17 56.87 9.87 0.37
C ALA A 17 56.13 11.19 0.11
N VAL A 18 55.88 11.49 -1.16
CA VAL A 18 54.96 12.56 -1.56
C VAL A 18 53.56 12.06 -1.26
N LEU A 19 53.03 12.43 -0.09
CA LEU A 19 51.63 12.21 0.27
C LEU A 19 50.80 13.33 -0.39
N LEU A 20 50.36 13.08 -1.63
CA LEU A 20 49.29 13.86 -2.26
C LEU A 20 47.99 13.58 -1.50
N LEU A 21 47.66 14.43 -0.53
CA LEU A 21 46.30 14.51 0.03
C LEU A 21 45.38 15.02 -1.08
N CYS A 22 44.75 14.11 -1.82
CA CYS A 22 43.55 14.44 -2.57
C CYS A 22 42.47 14.83 -1.56
N LEU A 23 42.23 16.13 -1.40
CA LEU A 23 40.99 16.65 -0.82
C LEU A 23 39.85 16.25 -1.75
N ALA A 24 39.31 15.04 -1.55
CA ALA A 24 38.00 14.69 -2.04
C ALA A 24 37.02 15.61 -1.32
N ALA A 25 36.53 16.63 -2.02
CA ALA A 25 35.36 17.37 -1.56
C ALA A 25 34.25 16.35 -1.26
N PRO A 26 33.51 16.47 -0.15
CA PRO A 26 32.30 15.69 0.01
C PRO A 26 31.37 16.12 -1.13
N ALA A 27 31.23 15.27 -2.15
CA ALA A 27 30.08 15.37 -3.02
C ALA A 27 28.85 15.35 -2.09
N PRO A 28 27.90 16.29 -2.22
CA PRO A 28 26.65 16.14 -1.53
C PRO A 28 26.12 14.77 -1.96
N LEU A 29 25.96 13.86 -1.00
CA LEU A 29 25.05 12.75 -1.19
C LEU A 29 23.71 13.42 -1.49
N GLU A 30 23.35 13.49 -2.77
CA GLU A 30 21.94 13.50 -3.13
C GLU A 30 21.39 12.21 -2.54
N ALA A 31 20.85 12.34 -1.32
CA ALA A 31 19.99 11.34 -0.75
C ALA A 31 18.96 11.02 -1.82
N GLN A 32 19.07 9.83 -2.42
CA GLN A 32 18.07 9.30 -3.32
C GLN A 32 16.71 9.50 -2.64
N ARG A 33 15.88 10.39 -3.21
CA ARG A 33 14.43 10.44 -2.93
C ARG A 33 13.83 9.13 -3.42
N GLY A 34 14.00 8.07 -2.62
CA GLY A 34 13.39 6.76 -2.81
C GLY A 34 12.54 6.32 -1.62
N GLY A 35 12.36 7.15 -0.58
CA GLY A 35 11.93 6.69 0.75
C GLY A 35 10.45 6.79 1.11
N GLY A 36 9.57 7.17 0.19
CA GLY A 36 8.14 7.39 0.50
C GLY A 36 7.27 6.14 0.44
N GLY A 37 7.39 5.34 -0.63
CA GLY A 37 6.44 4.26 -0.95
C GLY A 37 6.29 3.22 0.16
N ASP A 38 7.39 2.57 0.54
CA ASP A 38 7.38 1.52 1.57
C ASP A 38 6.96 2.05 2.95
N SER A 39 7.34 3.29 3.27
CA SER A 39 7.00 3.90 4.56
C SER A 39 5.53 4.36 4.62
N ASP A 40 4.99 4.83 3.50
CA ASP A 40 3.59 5.22 3.32
C ASP A 40 2.68 3.98 3.35
N GLU A 41 3.07 2.91 2.67
CA GLU A 41 2.36 1.63 2.72
C GLU A 41 2.36 1.04 4.13
N ALA A 42 3.51 1.03 4.81
CA ALA A 42 3.59 0.56 6.21
C ALA A 42 2.70 1.39 7.15
N ALA A 43 2.58 2.70 6.92
CA ALA A 43 1.68 3.57 7.68
C ALA A 43 0.21 3.27 7.39
N PHE A 44 -0.14 3.03 6.12
CA PHE A 44 -1.48 2.62 5.71
C PHE A 44 -1.89 1.29 6.33
N LEU A 45 -1.04 0.27 6.25
CA LEU A 45 -1.27 -1.05 6.82
C LEU A 45 -1.44 -1.01 8.35
N ARG A 46 -0.63 -0.19 9.03
CA ARG A 46 -0.79 0.04 10.47
C ARG A 46 -2.15 0.65 10.79
N ALA A 47 -2.57 1.67 10.03
CA ALA A 47 -3.88 2.30 10.22
C ALA A 47 -5.04 1.34 9.96
N ALA A 48 -4.91 0.45 8.95
CA ALA A 48 -5.87 -0.61 8.68
C ALA A 48 -5.96 -1.60 9.85
N GLY A 49 -4.82 -2.11 10.34
CA GLY A 49 -4.79 -3.00 11.50
C GLY A 49 -5.46 -2.40 12.73
N GLU A 50 -5.12 -1.16 13.06
CA GLU A 50 -5.75 -0.43 14.17
C GLU A 50 -7.26 -0.25 13.98
N HIS A 51 -7.74 0.01 12.76
CA HIS A 51 -9.17 0.21 12.50
C HIS A 51 -9.99 -1.08 12.64
N PHE A 52 -9.41 -2.22 12.27
CA PHE A 52 -10.08 -3.51 12.32
C PHE A 52 -9.75 -4.32 13.58
N ASP A 53 -9.03 -3.73 14.54
CA ASP A 53 -8.58 -4.38 15.78
C ASP A 53 -7.68 -5.61 15.50
N THR A 54 -6.87 -5.55 14.45
CA THR A 54 -5.97 -6.62 14.01
C THR A 54 -4.52 -6.29 14.34
N PRO A 55 -3.77 -7.17 15.06
CA PRO A 55 -2.37 -6.94 15.39
C PRO A 55 -1.49 -6.69 14.15
N ARG A 56 -0.52 -5.79 14.28
CA ARG A 56 0.41 -5.46 13.19
C ARG A 56 1.13 -6.69 12.63
N SER A 57 1.50 -7.64 13.48
CA SER A 57 2.16 -8.88 13.04
C SER A 57 1.29 -9.71 12.11
N GLU A 58 -0.02 -9.77 12.38
CA GLU A 58 -0.98 -10.49 11.54
C GLU A 58 -1.19 -9.76 10.21
N VAL A 59 -1.34 -8.43 10.23
CA VAL A 59 -1.40 -7.62 8.99
C VAL A 59 -0.17 -7.84 8.09
N LEU A 60 1.03 -7.91 8.68
CA LEU A 60 2.27 -8.18 7.94
C LEU A 60 2.36 -9.61 7.39
N VAL A 61 1.66 -10.58 7.98
CA VAL A 61 1.55 -11.93 7.43
C VAL A 61 0.67 -11.92 6.19
N LEU A 62 -0.45 -11.18 6.21
CA LEU A 62 -1.37 -11.09 5.07
C LEU A 62 -0.68 -10.50 3.81
N THR A 63 0.20 -9.51 3.96
CA THR A 63 0.94 -8.94 2.82
C THR A 63 1.96 -9.92 2.22
N ARG A 64 2.56 -10.79 3.04
CA ARG A 64 3.48 -11.85 2.55
C ARG A 64 2.77 -12.89 1.69
N TRP A 65 1.44 -12.94 1.72
CA TRP A 65 0.64 -13.86 0.91
C TRP A 65 0.24 -13.29 -0.45
N GLY A 66 0.87 -12.19 -0.88
CA GLY A 66 0.71 -11.62 -2.22
C GLY A 66 -0.51 -10.72 -2.37
N LEU A 67 -1.14 -10.31 -1.26
CA LEU A 67 -2.19 -9.30 -1.28
C LEU A 67 -1.59 -7.90 -1.38
N SER A 68 -2.17 -7.08 -2.24
CA SER A 68 -1.84 -5.66 -2.25
C SER A 68 -2.28 -4.98 -0.95
N ALA A 69 -1.59 -3.92 -0.54
CA ALA A 69 -1.94 -3.22 0.70
C ALA A 69 -3.40 -2.75 0.73
N THR A 70 -3.94 -2.33 -0.42
CA THR A 70 -5.31 -1.82 -0.57
C THR A 70 -6.37 -2.92 -0.45
N GLU A 71 -6.01 -4.19 -0.65
CA GLU A 71 -6.89 -5.33 -0.43
C GLU A 71 -6.96 -5.77 1.04
N ILE A 72 -5.97 -5.40 1.86
CA ILE A 72 -5.95 -5.77 3.29
C ILE A 72 -7.23 -5.32 4.02
N PRO A 73 -7.70 -4.06 3.89
CA PRO A 73 -8.99 -3.65 4.45
C PRO A 73 -10.18 -4.52 4.01
N VAL A 74 -10.18 -5.05 2.78
CA VAL A 74 -11.25 -5.94 2.29
C VAL A 74 -11.23 -7.26 3.06
N VAL A 75 -10.06 -7.87 3.20
CA VAL A 75 -9.87 -9.10 3.96
C VAL A 75 -10.32 -8.94 5.41
N LEU A 76 -9.81 -7.90 6.08
CA LEU A 76 -10.12 -7.67 7.50
C LEU A 76 -11.61 -7.38 7.72
N ARG A 77 -12.23 -6.61 6.82
CA ARG A 77 -13.67 -6.34 6.87
C ARG A 77 -14.50 -7.60 6.71
N LEU A 78 -14.20 -8.44 5.72
CA LEU A 78 -14.94 -9.68 5.48
C LEU A 78 -14.75 -10.68 6.62
N ALA A 79 -13.52 -10.84 7.11
CA ALA A 79 -13.19 -11.68 8.25
C ALA A 79 -13.98 -11.26 9.51
N LYS A 80 -13.95 -9.96 9.84
CA LYS A 80 -14.70 -9.40 10.97
C LYS A 80 -16.21 -9.57 10.80
N ARG A 81 -16.75 -9.36 9.59
CA ARG A 81 -18.19 -9.50 9.30
C ARG A 81 -18.68 -10.95 9.41
N ALA A 82 -17.83 -11.90 9.03
CA ALA A 82 -18.14 -13.34 9.02
C ALA A 82 -17.77 -14.04 10.34
N GLY A 83 -17.00 -13.39 11.22
CA GLY A 83 -16.51 -14.01 12.46
C GLY A 83 -15.49 -15.13 12.21
N VAL A 84 -14.70 -15.01 11.14
CA VAL A 84 -13.66 -15.99 10.76
C VAL A 84 -12.28 -15.35 10.79
N SER A 85 -11.23 -16.18 10.81
CA SER A 85 -9.86 -15.70 10.65
C SER A 85 -9.63 -15.10 9.25
N PRO A 86 -8.85 -14.00 9.12
CA PRO A 86 -8.40 -13.45 7.85
C PRO A 86 -7.83 -14.50 6.89
N ASP A 87 -7.11 -15.50 7.40
CA ASP A 87 -6.46 -16.56 6.61
C ASP A 87 -7.43 -17.33 5.73
N VAL A 88 -8.66 -17.55 6.22
CA VAL A 88 -9.72 -18.26 5.48
C VAL A 88 -10.15 -17.42 4.27
N VAL A 89 -10.25 -16.10 4.45
CA VAL A 89 -10.61 -15.16 3.38
C VAL A 89 -9.48 -15.08 2.34
N VAL A 90 -8.22 -14.97 2.79
CA VAL A 90 -7.05 -14.93 1.89
C VAL A 90 -6.90 -16.22 1.11
N SER A 91 -7.13 -17.38 1.74
CA SER A 91 -7.09 -18.67 1.06
C SER A 91 -8.03 -18.68 -0.15
N ARG A 92 -9.30 -18.26 0.02
CA ARG A 92 -10.23 -18.18 -1.10
C ARG A 92 -9.77 -17.21 -2.19
N ARG A 93 -9.21 -16.06 -1.81
CA ARG A 93 -8.65 -15.09 -2.77
C ARG A 93 -7.54 -15.70 -3.61
N ARG A 94 -6.63 -16.44 -2.97
CA ARG A 94 -5.50 -17.12 -3.65
C ARG A 94 -5.93 -18.27 -4.56
N HIS A 95 -7.10 -18.86 -4.32
CA HIS A 95 -7.71 -19.84 -5.23
C HIS A 95 -8.45 -19.19 -6.41
N GLY A 96 -8.32 -17.86 -6.60
CA GLY A 96 -8.82 -17.16 -7.77
C GLY A 96 -10.24 -16.59 -7.62
N ALA A 97 -10.86 -16.69 -6.43
CA ALA A 97 -12.17 -16.10 -6.21
C ALA A 97 -12.09 -14.55 -6.22
N SER A 98 -13.06 -13.92 -6.88
CA SER A 98 -13.32 -12.48 -6.78
C SER A 98 -13.75 -12.09 -5.37
N TRP A 99 -13.60 -10.81 -5.01
CA TRP A 99 -14.04 -10.31 -3.71
C TRP A 99 -15.55 -10.49 -3.51
N MET A 100 -16.35 -10.37 -4.57
CA MET A 100 -17.79 -10.61 -4.51
C MET A 100 -18.15 -12.08 -4.30
N GLU A 101 -17.48 -13.03 -4.96
CA GLU A 101 -17.68 -14.47 -4.69
C GLU A 101 -17.27 -14.84 -3.25
N ILE A 102 -16.23 -14.20 -2.73
CA ILE A 102 -15.81 -14.37 -1.34
C ILE A 102 -16.89 -13.84 -0.40
N ALA A 103 -17.33 -12.59 -0.62
CA ALA A 103 -18.37 -11.91 0.15
C ALA A 103 -19.69 -12.70 0.18
N HIS A 104 -20.14 -13.22 -0.98
CA HIS A 104 -21.36 -14.01 -1.06
C HIS A 104 -21.30 -15.30 -0.24
N GLY A 105 -20.14 -15.96 -0.18
CA GLY A 105 -19.94 -17.11 0.71
C GLY A 105 -20.12 -16.80 2.20
N TYR A 106 -20.13 -15.51 2.58
CA TYR A 106 -20.41 -15.02 3.92
C TYR A 106 -21.71 -14.20 4.02
N SER A 107 -22.62 -14.36 3.04
CA SER A 107 -23.90 -13.62 2.97
C SER A 107 -23.73 -12.09 2.99
N VAL A 108 -22.60 -11.60 2.46
CA VAL A 108 -22.33 -10.18 2.21
C VAL A 108 -22.62 -9.90 0.74
N HIS A 109 -23.35 -8.83 0.47
CA HIS A 109 -23.78 -8.43 -0.86
C HIS A 109 -23.36 -6.98 -1.18
N ALA A 110 -23.58 -6.52 -2.41
CA ALA A 110 -23.19 -5.17 -2.84
C ALA A 110 -23.74 -4.06 -1.91
N GLY A 111 -24.98 -4.21 -1.44
CA GLY A 111 -25.60 -3.27 -0.51
C GLY A 111 -24.83 -3.12 0.81
N ASP A 112 -24.13 -4.14 1.29
CA ASP A 112 -23.30 -4.03 2.49
C ASP A 112 -22.10 -3.09 2.26
N PHE A 113 -21.58 -3.03 1.03
CA PHE A 113 -20.45 -2.19 0.64
C PHE A 113 -20.84 -0.73 0.40
N HIS A 114 -22.11 -0.43 0.12
CA HIS A 114 -22.59 0.93 -0.18
C HIS A 114 -22.19 1.96 0.87
N VAL A 115 -21.54 3.05 0.46
CA VAL A 115 -21.24 4.21 1.32
C VAL A 115 -22.13 5.37 0.86
N PRO A 116 -22.84 6.11 1.73
CA PRO A 116 -23.49 7.34 1.30
C PRO A 116 -22.43 8.33 0.83
N ILE A 117 -22.55 8.82 -0.41
CA ILE A 117 -21.64 9.80 -1.01
C ILE A 117 -22.47 10.87 -1.69
N ASP A 118 -22.31 12.11 -1.25
CA ASP A 118 -22.97 13.28 -1.80
C ASP A 118 -22.12 13.94 -2.89
N GLY A 119 -22.75 14.39 -3.98
CA GLY A 119 -22.01 15.02 -5.08
C GLY A 119 -21.18 14.04 -5.92
N SER A 120 -19.89 14.37 -6.16
CA SER A 120 -19.05 13.61 -7.10
C SER A 120 -18.70 12.23 -6.56
N ARG A 121 -18.99 11.19 -7.36
CA ARG A 121 -18.68 9.78 -7.06
C ARG A 121 -17.36 9.33 -7.69
N GLY A 122 -16.70 10.20 -8.47
CA GLY A 122 -15.44 9.89 -9.14
C GLY A 122 -15.52 8.60 -9.98
N PHE A 123 -14.50 7.75 -9.84
CA PHE A 123 -14.44 6.46 -10.52
C PHE A 123 -15.56 5.47 -10.13
N LEU A 124 -16.37 5.77 -9.09
CA LEU A 124 -17.53 4.95 -8.68
C LEU A 124 -18.85 5.40 -9.32
N THR A 125 -18.84 6.35 -10.26
CA THR A 125 -20.07 6.88 -10.87
C THR A 125 -20.99 5.77 -11.36
N GLU A 126 -20.49 4.81 -12.14
CA GLU A 126 -21.27 3.67 -12.65
C GLU A 126 -21.77 2.71 -11.55
N VAL A 127 -21.03 2.60 -10.44
CA VAL A 127 -21.47 1.81 -9.27
C VAL A 127 -22.71 2.45 -8.64
N TYR A 128 -22.68 3.76 -8.44
CA TYR A 128 -23.81 4.46 -7.83
C TYR A 128 -25.00 4.63 -8.77
N GLU A 129 -24.79 4.63 -10.09
CA GLU A 129 -25.86 4.49 -11.07
C GLU A 129 -26.57 3.14 -10.91
N ARG A 130 -25.82 2.03 -10.78
CA ARG A 130 -26.40 0.71 -10.48
C ARG A 130 -27.19 0.69 -9.18
N PHE A 131 -26.69 1.33 -8.11
CA PHE A 131 -27.42 1.45 -6.85
C PHE A 131 -28.68 2.31 -6.96
N SER A 132 -28.63 3.40 -7.74
CA SER A 132 -29.74 4.34 -7.90
C SER A 132 -30.83 3.82 -8.85
N ALA A 133 -30.48 2.96 -9.80
CA ALA A 133 -31.40 2.34 -10.75
C ALA A 133 -32.33 1.29 -10.12
N ARG A 134 -32.13 0.93 -8.84
CA ARG A 134 -32.88 -0.14 -8.16
C ARG A 134 -33.17 0.25 -6.71
N PRO A 135 -34.33 -0.16 -6.14
CA PRO A 135 -34.59 0.00 -4.72
C PRO A 135 -33.57 -0.79 -3.87
N ALA A 136 -33.32 -0.33 -2.64
CA ALA A 136 -32.32 -0.94 -1.75
C ALA A 136 -32.55 -2.44 -1.47
N SER A 137 -33.81 -2.89 -1.50
CA SER A 137 -34.18 -4.31 -1.36
C SER A 137 -33.61 -5.21 -2.46
N GLN A 138 -33.28 -4.65 -3.63
CA GLN A 138 -32.71 -5.35 -4.78
C GLN A 138 -31.19 -5.19 -4.90
N TRP A 139 -30.54 -4.46 -3.99
CA TRP A 139 -29.09 -4.24 -4.06
C TRP A 139 -28.26 -5.52 -3.93
N ARG A 140 -28.85 -6.62 -3.46
CA ARG A 140 -28.19 -7.93 -3.45
C ARG A 140 -27.91 -8.51 -4.84
N GLU A 141 -28.61 -8.02 -5.87
CA GLU A 141 -28.48 -8.45 -7.26
C GLU A 141 -27.38 -7.67 -8.01
N ILE A 142 -26.84 -6.60 -7.41
CA ILE A 142 -25.76 -5.83 -8.00
C ILE A 142 -24.47 -6.63 -7.89
N SER A 143 -23.84 -6.89 -9.03
CA SER A 143 -22.48 -7.41 -9.09
C SER A 143 -21.50 -6.24 -9.02
N LEU A 144 -20.45 -6.36 -8.20
CA LEU A 144 -19.35 -5.40 -8.11
C LEU A 144 -18.06 -6.06 -8.60
N SER A 145 -17.22 -5.29 -9.30
CA SER A 145 -15.87 -5.74 -9.63
C SER A 145 -14.94 -5.70 -8.41
N ASP A 146 -13.80 -6.37 -8.48
CA ASP A 146 -12.80 -6.33 -7.41
C ASP A 146 -12.35 -4.89 -7.09
N VAL A 147 -12.15 -4.07 -8.13
CA VAL A 147 -11.76 -2.66 -8.00
C VAL A 147 -12.83 -1.87 -7.25
N GLU A 148 -14.10 -2.14 -7.53
CA GLU A 148 -15.23 -1.46 -6.88
C GLU A 148 -15.37 -1.87 -5.40
N VAL A 149 -15.19 -3.15 -5.10
CA VAL A 149 -15.19 -3.63 -3.71
C VAL A 149 -14.01 -3.01 -2.94
N VAL A 150 -12.80 -3.06 -3.50
CA VAL A 150 -11.61 -2.43 -2.91
C VAL A 150 -11.86 -0.94 -2.69
N GLY A 151 -12.39 -0.22 -3.68
CA GLY A 151 -12.71 1.19 -3.59
C GLY A 151 -13.70 1.52 -2.47
N LEU A 152 -14.87 0.88 -2.47
CA LEU A 152 -15.92 1.12 -1.47
C LEU A 152 -15.48 0.77 -0.05
N VAL A 153 -14.73 -0.32 0.13
CA VAL A 153 -14.18 -0.69 1.44
C VAL A 153 -13.18 0.36 1.92
N ASN A 154 -12.26 0.80 1.05
CA ASN A 154 -11.26 1.78 1.40
C ASN A 154 -11.86 3.16 1.69
N ILE A 155 -12.88 3.59 0.95
CA ILE A 155 -13.60 4.83 1.26
C ILE A 155 -14.18 4.78 2.67
N ARG A 156 -14.89 3.69 3.03
CA ARG A 156 -15.45 3.53 4.36
C ARG A 156 -14.39 3.49 5.45
N PHE A 157 -13.31 2.73 5.22
CA PHE A 157 -12.19 2.61 6.15
C PHE A 157 -11.53 3.97 6.40
N LEU A 158 -11.12 4.66 5.34
CA LEU A 158 -10.41 5.94 5.43
C LEU A 158 -11.28 7.04 6.01
N SER A 159 -12.54 7.14 5.58
CA SER A 159 -13.49 8.11 6.12
C SER A 159 -13.63 7.96 7.63
N ARG A 160 -13.80 6.72 8.13
CA ARG A 160 -13.94 6.47 9.58
C ARG A 160 -12.63 6.62 10.35
N LYS A 161 -11.50 6.18 9.77
CA LYS A 161 -10.21 6.20 10.46
C LYS A 161 -9.63 7.62 10.57
N LEU A 162 -9.93 8.48 9.60
CA LEU A 162 -9.42 9.85 9.54
C LEU A 162 -10.47 10.90 9.92
N ASP A 163 -11.70 10.49 10.23
CA ASP A 163 -12.84 11.37 10.52
C ASP A 163 -13.08 12.43 9.43
N VAL A 164 -13.03 11.99 8.18
CA VAL A 164 -13.29 12.83 6.99
C VAL A 164 -14.52 12.33 6.26
N ARG A 165 -15.18 13.21 5.51
CA ARG A 165 -16.37 12.81 4.75
C ARG A 165 -15.99 11.88 3.58
N PRO A 166 -16.84 10.91 3.20
CA PRO A 166 -16.56 9.98 2.10
C PRO A 166 -16.16 10.65 0.78
N GLU A 167 -16.75 11.80 0.46
CA GLU A 167 -16.49 12.57 -0.76
C GLU A 167 -15.05 13.06 -0.83
N GLN A 168 -14.50 13.48 0.32
CA GLN A 168 -13.11 13.90 0.43
C GLN A 168 -12.17 12.73 0.16
N VAL A 169 -12.57 11.51 0.52
CA VAL A 169 -11.81 10.30 0.22
C VAL A 169 -11.88 9.98 -1.27
N VAL A 170 -13.06 10.04 -1.88
CA VAL A 170 -13.22 9.83 -3.33
C VAL A 170 -12.38 10.82 -4.12
N GLU A 171 -12.45 12.11 -3.79
CA GLU A 171 -11.65 13.15 -4.42
C GLU A 171 -10.15 12.88 -4.27
N ALA A 172 -9.72 12.51 -3.06
CA ALA A 172 -8.34 12.15 -2.81
C ALA A 172 -7.91 10.89 -3.57
N MET A 173 -8.80 9.93 -3.84
CA MET A 173 -8.47 8.71 -4.58
C MET A 173 -8.35 8.92 -6.09
N GLY A 174 -8.94 9.99 -6.63
CA GLY A 174 -8.91 10.28 -8.07
C GLY A 174 -9.59 9.18 -8.90
N ASP A 175 -8.80 8.50 -9.74
CA ASP A 175 -9.26 7.38 -10.58
C ASP A 175 -9.38 6.03 -9.82
N GLY A 176 -9.08 6.02 -8.51
CA GLY A 176 -9.13 4.83 -7.68
C GLY A 176 -7.83 4.02 -7.65
N SER A 177 -6.80 4.40 -8.42
CA SER A 177 -5.53 3.66 -8.51
C SER A 177 -4.57 3.92 -7.35
N ASN A 178 -4.67 5.08 -6.66
CA ASN A 178 -3.69 5.53 -5.66
C ASN A 178 -4.29 5.72 -4.26
N ILE A 179 -4.85 4.65 -3.70
CA ILE A 179 -5.48 4.64 -2.36
C ILE A 179 -4.47 4.97 -1.25
N VAL A 180 -3.25 4.40 -1.31
CA VAL A 180 -2.21 4.66 -0.29
C VAL A 180 -1.81 6.14 -0.32
N GLY A 181 -1.61 6.72 -1.51
CA GLY A 181 -1.33 8.16 -1.64
C GLY A 181 -2.49 9.03 -1.15
N ALA A 182 -3.74 8.62 -1.37
CA ALA A 182 -4.92 9.31 -0.84
C ALA A 182 -4.91 9.35 0.70
N PHE A 183 -4.63 8.22 1.35
CA PHE A 183 -4.47 8.14 2.81
C PHE A 183 -3.40 9.12 3.33
N ILE A 184 -2.24 9.17 2.67
CA ILE A 184 -1.14 10.05 3.09
C ILE A 184 -1.49 11.52 2.94
N ARG A 185 -2.17 11.90 1.84
CA ARG A 185 -2.65 13.28 1.64
C ARG A 185 -3.66 13.68 2.71
N LEU A 186 -4.67 12.85 2.93
CA LEU A 186 -5.74 13.13 3.89
C LEU A 186 -5.21 13.21 5.33
N ARG A 187 -4.31 12.31 5.71
CA ARG A 187 -3.68 12.31 7.05
C ARG A 187 -2.83 13.57 7.32
N ARG A 188 -2.24 14.18 6.29
CA ARG A 188 -1.40 15.39 6.43
C ARG A 188 -2.20 16.70 6.40
N GLY A 189 -3.41 16.67 5.84
CA GLY A 189 -4.27 17.86 5.68
C GLY A 189 -5.38 17.98 6.71
N GLY A 190 -5.46 17.05 7.67
CA GLY A 190 -6.36 17.09 8.83
C GLY A 190 -5.71 17.67 10.07
#